data_AF-A0A843GN06-F1
#
_entry.id   AF-A0A843GN06-F1
#
_cell.length_a   1.000
_cell.length_b   1.000
_cell.length_c   1.000
_cell.angle_alpha   90.00
_cell.angle_beta   90.00
_cell.angle_gamma   90.00
#
_symmetry.space_group_name_H-M   'P 1'
#
loop_
_entity.id
_entity.type
_entity.pdbx_description
1 polymer ?
#
loop_
_entity_poly.entity_id
_entity_poly.type
_entity_poly.pdbx_seq_one_letter_code
_entity_poly.pdbx_strand_id
1 'polypeptide(L)'
;MIQEHKQLLLKDLCARLPYGVKCRFISSKGDIPSTIVNIDIDNETVSHKPEGQSLIYFHFVESGNIKPYLRSMSSMTEEERKEHDFYCGYKPHDENIGESYLTEYDMPDYMDWLLEHHLDYRGLIPMGLALEAPEEMYKTE
;
A
#
# COMPACT_ATOMS: atom_id res chain seq x y z
N MET A 1 -9.04 16.44 -3.54
CA MET A 1 -9.24 15.12 -2.90
C MET A 1 -10.38 15.26 -1.89
N ILE A 2 -11.32 14.32 -1.85
CA ILE A 2 -12.40 14.32 -0.86
C ILE A 2 -11.91 13.77 0.49
N GLN A 3 -12.63 14.06 1.58
CA GLN A 3 -12.21 13.66 2.94
C GLN A 3 -12.06 12.14 3.08
N GLU A 4 -12.94 11.36 2.45
CA GLU A 4 -12.88 9.90 2.46
C GLU A 4 -11.58 9.36 1.85
N HIS A 5 -11.19 9.88 0.68
CA HIS A 5 -9.94 9.50 0.02
C HIS A 5 -8.71 9.86 0.87
N LYS A 6 -8.76 10.99 1.59
CA LYS A 6 -7.70 11.38 2.52
C LYS A 6 -7.57 10.36 3.65
N GLN A 7 -8.68 10.00 4.28
CA GLN A 7 -8.70 9.02 5.36
C GLN A 7 -8.24 7.65 4.89
N LEU A 8 -8.64 7.24 3.68
CA LEU A 8 -8.25 5.96 3.11
C LEU A 8 -6.74 5.91 2.84
N LEU A 9 -6.18 6.96 2.22
CA LEU A 9 -4.74 7.07 1.98
C LEU A 9 -3.98 7.13 3.31
N LEU A 10 -4.42 7.93 4.28
CA LEU A 10 -3.76 8.03 5.58
C LEU A 10 -3.78 6.67 6.30
N LYS A 11 -4.91 5.97 6.31
CA LYS A 11 -5.00 4.60 6.85
C LYS A 11 -4.09 3.63 6.12
N ASP A 12 -3.86 3.79 4.81
CA ASP A 12 -2.96 2.91 4.06
C ASP A 12 -1.50 3.15 4.43
N LEU A 13 -1.10 4.42 4.45
CA LEU A 13 0.23 4.81 4.86
C LEU A 13 0.49 4.42 6.34
N CYS A 14 -0.51 4.54 7.21
CA CYS A 14 -0.42 4.18 8.63
C CYS A 14 -0.47 2.67 8.91
N ALA A 15 -1.27 1.90 8.16
CA ALA A 15 -1.37 0.44 8.35
C ALA A 15 -0.04 -0.27 8.07
N ARG A 16 0.87 0.36 7.33
CA ARG A 16 2.19 -0.18 6.97
C ARG A 16 3.31 0.11 7.99
N LEU A 17 3.06 0.70 9.15
CA LEU A 17 4.12 1.44 9.86
C LEU A 17 5.24 0.59 10.51
N PRO A 18 6.52 1.10 10.49
CA PRO A 18 6.75 2.55 10.49
C PRO A 18 7.59 3.21 9.37
N TYR A 19 8.27 2.50 8.49
CA TYR A 19 9.22 3.14 7.56
C TYR A 19 9.41 2.30 6.29
N GLY A 20 9.66 2.94 5.14
CA GLY A 20 10.17 2.22 3.96
C GLY A 20 9.27 2.24 2.73
N VAL A 21 8.02 2.70 2.84
CA VAL A 21 7.17 2.89 1.67
C VAL A 21 7.82 3.90 0.75
N LYS A 22 8.23 3.43 -0.43
CA LYS A 22 8.66 4.27 -1.53
C LYS A 22 7.45 5.06 -1.99
N CYS A 23 7.62 6.36 -2.09
CA CYS A 23 6.60 7.27 -2.56
C CYS A 23 7.19 8.27 -3.54
N ARG A 24 6.30 8.90 -4.30
CA ARG A 24 6.61 10.07 -5.08
C ARG A 24 6.03 11.28 -4.38
N PHE A 25 6.89 12.27 -4.12
CA PHE A 25 6.47 13.58 -3.67
C PHE A 25 6.44 14.56 -4.84
N ILE A 26 5.29 15.16 -5.10
CA ILE A 26 5.07 16.12 -6.18
C ILE A 26 5.20 17.53 -5.60
N SER A 27 6.30 18.21 -5.90
CA SER A 27 6.54 19.57 -5.45
C SER A 27 6.46 20.56 -6.62
N SER A 28 6.43 21.86 -6.32
CA SER A 28 6.58 22.91 -7.34
C SER A 28 7.93 22.87 -8.07
N LYS A 29 8.92 22.11 -7.54
CA LYS A 29 10.25 21.90 -8.12
C LYS A 29 10.35 20.59 -8.91
N GLY A 30 9.24 19.86 -9.03
CA GLY A 30 9.17 18.57 -9.72
C GLY A 30 8.96 17.38 -8.79
N ASP A 31 8.95 16.20 -9.41
CA ASP A 31 8.73 14.90 -8.78
C ASP A 31 10.00 14.42 -8.08
N ILE A 32 9.87 14.07 -6.80
CA ILE A 32 10.98 13.67 -5.95
C ILE A 32 10.69 12.27 -5.39
N PRO A 33 11.46 11.24 -5.79
CA PRO A 33 11.45 9.93 -5.14
C PRO A 33 11.79 10.08 -3.66
N SER A 34 11.01 9.45 -2.81
CA SER A 34 11.13 9.59 -1.36
C SER A 34 10.72 8.31 -0.66
N THR A 35 11.12 8.21 0.60
CA THR A 35 10.64 7.16 1.50
C THR A 35 9.88 7.80 2.64
N ILE A 36 8.71 7.27 2.96
CA ILE A 36 7.95 7.72 4.13
C ILE A 36 8.70 7.31 5.39
N VAL A 37 8.85 8.28 6.29
CA VAL A 37 9.59 8.15 7.55
C VAL A 37 8.66 8.33 8.74
N ASN A 38 7.65 9.19 8.70
CA ASN A 38 6.75 9.29 9.84
C ASN A 38 5.38 9.70 9.39
N ILE A 39 4.36 9.25 10.11
CA ILE A 39 2.99 9.67 9.90
C ILE A 39 2.38 9.96 11.26
N ASP A 40 2.00 11.22 11.43
CA ASP A 40 1.31 11.70 12.61
C ASP A 40 -0.16 11.87 12.25
N ILE A 41 -1.00 10.98 12.74
CA ILE A 41 -2.44 11.01 12.46
C ILE A 41 -3.10 12.19 13.16
N ASP A 42 -2.69 12.48 14.39
CA ASP A 42 -3.30 13.52 15.24
C ASP A 42 -3.06 14.91 14.66
N ASN A 43 -1.85 15.14 14.14
CA ASN A 43 -1.49 16.38 13.48
C ASN A 43 -1.72 16.36 11.96
N GLU A 44 -2.21 15.24 11.43
CA GLU A 44 -2.32 14.97 9.99
C GLU A 44 -1.04 15.38 9.26
N THR A 45 0.13 14.86 9.64
CA THR A 45 1.41 15.16 8.97
C THR A 45 2.10 13.90 8.48
N VAL A 46 2.82 14.04 7.36
CA VAL A 46 3.69 12.98 6.82
C VAL A 46 5.09 13.56 6.69
N SER A 47 6.06 12.81 7.22
CA SER A 47 7.49 13.08 7.05
C SER A 47 8.05 12.11 6.04
N HIS A 48 8.84 12.60 5.11
CA HIS A 48 9.49 11.77 4.10
C HIS A 48 10.94 12.19 3.91
N LYS A 49 11.77 11.23 3.52
CA LYS A 49 13.17 11.44 3.21
C LYS A 49 13.37 11.29 1.70
N PRO A 50 13.61 12.39 0.97
CA PRO A 50 14.08 12.30 -0.41
C PRO A 50 15.45 11.63 -0.49
N GLU A 51 15.71 10.96 -1.62
CA GLU A 51 17.03 10.40 -1.88
C GLU A 51 18.11 11.50 -1.87
N GLY A 52 19.15 11.30 -1.06
CA GLY A 52 20.27 12.23 -0.95
C GLY A 52 19.98 13.56 -0.22
N GLN A 53 18.82 13.73 0.41
CA GLN A 53 18.45 14.97 1.11
C GLN A 53 18.09 14.74 2.58
N SER A 54 17.95 15.84 3.32
CA SER A 54 17.45 15.86 4.70
C SER A 54 15.94 15.55 4.75
N LEU A 55 15.48 15.10 5.93
CA LEU A 55 14.09 14.82 6.22
C LEU A 55 13.21 16.07 6.02
N ILE A 56 12.07 15.92 5.35
CA ILE A 56 11.10 16.99 5.11
C ILE A 56 9.74 16.60 5.72
N TYR A 57 9.03 17.60 6.25
CA TYR A 57 7.76 17.44 6.95
C TYR A 57 6.67 18.29 6.26
N PHE A 58 5.48 17.72 6.06
CA PHE A 58 4.33 18.45 5.50
C PHE A 58 3.00 18.02 6.12
N HIS A 59 2.02 18.92 6.06
CA HIS A 59 0.64 18.61 6.40
C HIS A 59 -0.03 17.75 5.32
N PHE A 60 -0.87 16.81 5.73
CA PHE A 60 -1.60 15.88 4.88
C PHE A 60 -2.61 16.58 3.98
N VAL A 61 -3.06 17.78 4.36
CA VAL A 61 -3.90 18.60 3.48
C VAL A 61 -3.17 18.97 2.18
N GLU A 62 -1.84 19.05 2.22
CA GLU A 62 -0.94 19.23 1.08
C GLU A 62 -0.44 17.89 0.49
N SER A 63 -0.73 16.75 1.14
CA SER A 63 -0.26 15.41 0.72
C SER A 63 -1.03 14.78 -0.43
N GLY A 64 -1.96 15.49 -1.08
CA GLY A 64 -2.35 15.10 -2.45
C GLY A 64 -1.14 14.98 -3.40
N ASN A 65 -0.02 15.54 -2.98
CA ASN A 65 1.30 15.45 -3.58
C ASN A 65 2.10 14.18 -3.22
N ILE A 66 1.67 13.39 -2.23
CA ILE A 66 2.32 12.12 -1.88
C ILE A 66 1.53 10.99 -2.52
N LYS A 67 2.17 10.25 -3.41
CA LYS A 67 1.61 9.02 -3.97
C LYS A 67 2.51 7.84 -3.62
N PRO A 68 2.05 6.89 -2.79
CA PRO A 68 2.80 5.66 -2.55
C PRO A 68 2.87 4.83 -3.83
N TYR A 69 3.95 4.08 -4.00
CA TYR A 69 4.03 3.06 -5.03
C TYR A 69 3.46 1.75 -4.49
N LEU A 70 2.42 1.25 -5.15
CA LEU A 70 1.74 0.01 -4.80
C LEU A 70 1.74 -0.94 -5.99
N ARG A 71 1.75 -2.24 -5.72
CA ARG A 71 1.61 -3.28 -6.72
C ARG A 71 0.12 -3.53 -6.97
N SER A 72 -0.32 -3.53 -8.22
CA SER A 72 -1.68 -3.94 -8.55
C SER A 72 -1.92 -5.40 -8.14
N MET A 73 -3.15 -5.75 -7.76
CA MET A 73 -3.54 -7.16 -7.52
C MET A 73 -3.29 -8.04 -8.75
N SER A 74 -3.34 -7.47 -9.96
CA SER A 74 -2.99 -8.16 -11.20
C SER A 74 -1.50 -8.47 -11.36
N SER A 75 -0.62 -7.77 -10.63
CA SER A 75 0.84 -7.96 -10.67
C SER A 75 1.36 -9.05 -9.73
N MET A 76 0.47 -9.79 -9.06
CA MET A 76 0.85 -10.95 -8.26
C MET A 76 1.60 -11.98 -9.11
N THR A 77 2.66 -12.56 -8.54
CA THR A 77 3.30 -13.75 -9.09
C THR A 77 2.36 -14.96 -8.99
N GLU A 78 2.75 -16.06 -9.63
CA GLU A 78 1.98 -17.31 -9.55
C GLU A 78 1.97 -17.87 -8.12
N GLU A 79 3.08 -17.73 -7.39
CA GLU A 79 3.19 -18.12 -5.98
C GLU A 79 2.30 -17.24 -5.09
N GLU A 80 2.37 -15.92 -5.23
CA GLU A 80 1.53 -14.99 -4.49
C GLU A 80 0.04 -15.22 -4.78
N ARG A 81 -0.30 -15.59 -6.02
CA ARG A 81 -1.68 -15.93 -6.40
C ARG A 81 -2.16 -17.19 -5.69
N LYS A 82 -1.31 -18.21 -5.55
CA LYS A 82 -1.66 -19.44 -4.80
C LYS A 82 -1.84 -19.14 -3.31
N GLU A 83 -0.98 -18.32 -2.72
CA GLU A 83 -1.11 -17.88 -1.32
C GLU A 83 -2.38 -17.07 -1.12
N HIS A 84 -2.64 -16.11 -2.02
CA HIS A 84 -3.87 -15.32 -2.04
C HIS A 84 -5.12 -16.21 -2.14
N ASP A 85 -5.13 -17.18 -3.04
CA ASP A 85 -6.24 -18.12 -3.24
C ASP A 85 -6.43 -19.04 -2.02
N PHE A 86 -5.33 -19.47 -1.38
CA PHE A 86 -5.36 -20.19 -0.12
C PHE A 86 -6.05 -19.37 0.98
N TYR A 87 -5.65 -18.11 1.16
CA TYR A 87 -6.29 -17.19 2.11
C TYR A 87 -7.78 -16.99 1.77
N CYS A 88 -8.12 -16.75 0.51
CA CYS A 88 -9.51 -16.53 0.08
C CYS A 88 -10.39 -17.79 0.14
N GLY A 89 -9.83 -18.95 0.50
CA GLY A 89 -10.53 -20.24 0.49
C GLY A 89 -10.88 -20.72 -0.92
N TYR A 90 -10.22 -20.20 -1.95
CA TYR A 90 -10.37 -20.69 -3.32
C TYR A 90 -9.59 -21.99 -3.47
N LYS A 91 -10.25 -23.12 -3.18
CA LYS A 91 -9.73 -24.41 -3.63
C LYS A 91 -10.07 -24.57 -5.12
N PRO A 92 -9.09 -24.77 -6.01
CA PRO A 92 -9.39 -25.18 -7.38
C PRO A 92 -10.25 -26.44 -7.30
N HIS A 93 -11.42 -26.39 -7.96
CA HIS A 93 -12.44 -27.42 -8.00
C HIS A 93 -11.88 -28.85 -7.89
N ASP A 94 -11.87 -29.37 -6.66
CA ASP A 94 -11.95 -30.79 -6.38
C ASP A 94 -13.33 -31.01 -5.78
N GLU A 95 -14.06 -31.94 -6.36
CA GLU A 95 -15.49 -32.10 -6.21
C GLU A 95 -15.83 -32.43 -4.74
N ASN A 96 -16.69 -31.62 -4.12
CA ASN A 96 -17.18 -31.68 -2.72
C ASN A 96 -16.36 -30.90 -1.69
N ILE A 97 -16.70 -29.61 -1.53
CA ILE A 97 -17.36 -29.02 -0.35
C ILE A 97 -17.35 -27.52 -0.61
N GLY A 98 -18.52 -26.97 -0.97
CA GLY A 98 -18.71 -25.54 -1.08
C GLY A 98 -18.91 -24.97 0.31
N GLU A 99 -17.92 -24.27 0.82
CA GLU A 99 -18.06 -23.20 1.81
C GLU A 99 -16.68 -22.50 1.92
N SER A 100 -16.66 -21.21 1.61
CA SER A 100 -15.52 -20.33 1.86
C SER A 100 -15.39 -20.16 3.37
N TYR A 101 -14.25 -20.55 3.93
CA TYR A 101 -13.93 -20.33 5.34
C TYR A 101 -12.69 -19.46 5.46
N LEU A 102 -12.79 -18.18 5.07
CA LEU A 102 -12.01 -17.19 5.81
C LEU A 102 -12.64 -17.16 7.20
N THR A 103 -12.03 -17.84 8.17
CA THR A 103 -12.49 -17.68 9.55
C THR A 103 -12.12 -16.26 10.01
N GLU A 104 -12.87 -15.66 10.92
CA GLU A 104 -12.54 -14.32 11.47
C GLU A 104 -11.12 -14.26 12.06
N TYR A 105 -10.50 -15.42 12.33
CA TYR A 105 -9.13 -15.56 12.83
C TYR A 105 -8.05 -15.39 11.76
N ASP A 106 -8.33 -15.65 10.48
CA ASP A 106 -7.32 -15.61 9.40
C ASP A 106 -7.25 -14.23 8.70
N MET A 107 -8.23 -13.36 8.97
CA MET A 107 -8.33 -12.03 8.35
C MET A 107 -7.19 -11.07 8.71
N PRO A 108 -6.69 -11.01 9.97
CA PRO A 108 -5.53 -10.18 10.29
C PRO A 108 -4.28 -10.60 9.51
N ASP A 109 -3.98 -11.90 9.48
CA ASP A 109 -2.78 -12.44 8.81
C ASP A 109 -2.83 -12.21 7.29
N TYR A 110 -4.01 -12.37 6.67
CA TYR A 110 -4.18 -12.05 5.25
C TYR A 110 -3.99 -10.56 4.95
N MET A 111 -4.47 -9.68 5.82
CA MET A 111 -4.31 -8.23 5.64
C MET A 111 -2.86 -7.80 5.83
N ASP A 112 -2.15 -8.40 6.78
CA ASP A 112 -0.71 -8.17 6.99
C ASP A 112 0.09 -8.68 5.77
N TRP A 113 -0.26 -9.84 5.22
CA TRP A 113 0.34 -10.37 3.99
C TRP A 113 0.13 -9.42 2.79
N LEU A 114 -1.10 -8.92 2.58
CA LEU A 114 -1.37 -7.94 1.52
C LEU A 114 -0.52 -6.66 1.66
N LEU A 115 -0.32 -6.21 2.90
CA LEU A 115 0.48 -5.03 3.22
C LEU A 115 1.98 -5.28 2.98
N GLU A 116 2.51 -6.42 3.40
CA GLU A 116 3.90 -6.85 3.21
C GLU A 116 4.26 -6.96 1.71
N HIS A 117 3.36 -7.51 0.91
CA HIS A 117 3.53 -7.61 -0.55
C HIS A 117 3.24 -6.30 -1.29
N HIS A 118 2.90 -5.23 -0.57
CA HIS A 118 2.59 -3.91 -1.10
C HIS A 118 1.45 -3.87 -2.13
N LEU A 119 0.47 -4.76 -1.98
CA LEU A 119 -0.63 -4.90 -2.91
C LEU A 119 -1.71 -3.83 -2.71
N ASP A 120 -2.28 -3.33 -3.82
CA ASP A 120 -3.35 -2.35 -3.83
C ASP A 120 -4.73 -3.00 -3.61
N TYR A 121 -4.93 -3.62 -2.45
CA TYR A 121 -6.20 -4.26 -2.11
C TYR A 121 -7.34 -3.27 -1.85
N ARG A 122 -7.02 -1.97 -1.65
CA ARG A 122 -7.99 -0.89 -1.40
C ARG A 122 -8.38 -0.11 -2.67
N GLY A 123 -7.75 -0.39 -3.81
CA GLY A 123 -8.03 0.30 -5.07
C GLY A 123 -7.57 1.76 -5.10
N LEU A 124 -6.45 2.09 -4.44
CA LEU A 124 -5.86 3.43 -4.43
C LEU A 124 -5.28 3.83 -5.78
N ILE A 125 -4.76 2.89 -6.57
CA ILE A 125 -4.22 3.13 -7.91
C ILE A 125 -5.33 3.62 -8.86
N PRO A 126 -6.47 2.91 -9.06
CA PRO A 126 -7.55 3.39 -9.91
C PRO A 126 -8.19 4.69 -9.39
N MET A 127 -8.11 4.99 -8.09
CA MET A 127 -8.54 6.27 -7.51
C MET A 127 -7.53 7.41 -7.74
N GLY A 128 -6.37 7.13 -8.32
CA GLY A 128 -5.28 8.11 -8.53
C GLY A 128 -4.57 8.54 -7.26
N LEU A 129 -4.79 7.82 -6.15
CA LEU A 129 -4.21 8.08 -4.82
C LEU A 129 -2.86 7.37 -4.63
N ALA A 130 -2.58 6.33 -5.40
CA ALA A 130 -1.29 5.63 -5.47
C ALA A 130 -0.78 5.59 -6.92
N LEU A 131 0.48 5.18 -7.09
CA LEU A 131 1.11 4.90 -8.37
C LEU A 131 1.42 3.40 -8.48
N GLU A 132 1.36 2.84 -9.68
CA GLU A 132 1.83 1.48 -9.93
C GLU A 132 3.33 1.40 -9.63
N ALA A 133 3.72 0.43 -8.81
CA ALA A 133 5.11 0.13 -8.52
C ALA A 133 5.78 -0.51 -9.75
N PRO A 134 6.95 -0.01 -10.19
CA PRO A 134 7.78 -0.71 -11.16
C PRO A 134 8.16 -2.10 -10.66
N GLU A 135 8.29 -3.07 -11.57
CA GLU A 135 8.51 -4.48 -11.25
C GLU A 135 9.73 -4.73 -10.33
N GLU A 136 10.80 -3.97 -10.52
CA GLU A 136 12.06 -4.09 -9.75
C GLU A 136 12.02 -3.36 -8.39
N MET A 137 10.98 -2.57 -8.10
CA MET A 137 10.98 -1.66 -6.95
C MET A 137 10.97 -2.39 -5.59
N TYR A 138 10.30 -3.53 -5.53
CA TYR A 138 10.09 -4.32 -4.30
C TYR A 138 10.60 -5.75 -4.41
N LYS A 139 11.39 -6.08 -5.45
CA LYS A 139 12.10 -7.36 -5.50
C LYS A 139 13.11 -7.39 -4.36
N THR A 140 12.93 -8.28 -3.41
CA THR A 140 13.94 -8.61 -2.40
C THR A 140 15.02 -9.46 -3.06
N GLU A 141 16.28 -9.00 -2.99
CA GLU A 141 17.47 -9.78 -3.41
C GLU A 141 17.62 -11.09 -2.65
#